data_AF-A0A8S1BVF5-F1
#
_entry.id   AF-A0A8S1BVF5-F1
#
_cell.length_a   1.000
_cell.length_b   1.000
_cell.length_c   1.000
_cell.angle_alpha   90.00
_cell.angle_beta   90.00
_cell.angle_gamma   90.00
#
_symmetry.space_group_name_H-M   'P 1'
#
loop_
_entity.id
_entity.type
_entity.pdbx_description
1 polymer ?
#
loop_
_entity_poly.entity_id
_entity_poly.type
_entity_poly.pdbx_seq_one_letter_code
_entity_poly.pdbx_strand_id
1 'polypeptide(L)'
;MTFRYMRYHRKRQLKLVHACCHVATFLLTVVGLCAVFDSHNLANPPIPNLYTLHSWVGLTAVILFCCQFVVGFASFLFPGAKQSLRAALMPVHRYFGMLGFLLAIAAALMGLLEKAIFALPNYKELPGEGMLINCIGALIVVFAAVVIFVVSNHGYRRVPMAEDETLLTAESQLG
;
A
#
# COMPACT_ATOMS: atom_id res chain seq x y z
N MET A 1 3.52 -0.96 8.48
CA MET A 1 4.21 -1.77 9.51
C MET A 1 5.37 -1.11 10.21
N THR A 2 6.18 -0.30 9.52
CA THR A 2 7.43 0.30 10.02
C THR A 2 7.34 0.83 11.45
N PHE A 3 6.33 1.65 11.75
CA PHE A 3 6.10 2.25 13.08
C PHE A 3 5.58 1.28 14.16
N ARG A 4 5.18 0.06 13.78
CA ARG A 4 4.65 -0.98 14.67
C ARG A 4 5.67 -2.06 14.99
N TYR A 5 6.58 -2.33 14.06
CA TYR A 5 7.68 -3.27 14.25
C TYR A 5 8.86 -2.59 14.97
N MET A 6 9.34 -1.45 14.47
CA MET A 6 10.49 -0.73 15.03
C MET A 6 10.05 0.32 16.06
N ARG A 7 9.36 -0.12 17.11
CA ARG A 7 8.64 0.77 18.06
C ARG A 7 9.53 1.67 18.92
N TYR A 8 10.80 1.30 19.07
CA TYR A 8 11.78 1.99 19.93
C TYR A 8 12.79 2.83 19.13
N HIS A 9 12.56 3.00 17.83
CA HIS A 9 13.45 3.79 16.97
C HIS A 9 12.98 5.25 16.85
N ARG A 10 13.94 6.12 16.49
CA ARG A 10 13.71 7.55 16.32
C ARG A 10 12.68 7.83 15.23
N LYS A 11 11.76 8.76 15.49
CA LYS A 11 10.62 9.05 14.61
C LYS A 11 11.06 9.43 13.19
N ARG A 12 12.13 10.20 13.05
CA ARG A 12 12.68 10.61 11.75
C ARG A 12 13.20 9.41 10.94
N GLN A 13 13.92 8.48 11.57
CA GLN A 13 14.39 7.26 10.92
C GLN A 13 13.21 6.42 10.42
N LEU A 14 12.17 6.27 11.23
CA LEU A 14 10.97 5.50 10.85
C LEU A 14 10.22 6.13 9.67
N LYS A 15 10.11 7.46 9.64
CA LYS A 15 9.52 8.17 8.49
C LYS A 15 10.32 7.96 7.22
N LEU A 16 11.66 8.00 7.29
CA LEU A 16 12.53 7.76 6.15
C LEU A 16 12.38 6.32 5.64
N VAL A 17 12.47 5.32 6.52
CA VAL A 17 12.27 3.92 6.11
C VAL A 17 10.89 3.72 5.48
N HIS A 18 9.84 4.28 6.08
CA HIS A 18 8.49 4.22 5.53
C HIS A 18 8.40 4.84 4.13
N ALA A 19 8.96 6.03 3.94
CA ALA A 19 8.98 6.71 2.64
C ALA A 19 9.79 5.91 1.60
N CYS A 20 10.97 5.39 1.96
CA CYS A 20 11.80 4.57 1.07
C CYS A 20 11.07 3.30 0.62
N CYS A 21 10.38 2.60 1.54
CA CYS A 21 9.55 1.46 1.17
C CYS A 21 8.46 1.85 0.16
N HIS A 22 7.79 2.99 0.36
CA HIS A 22 6.77 3.47 -0.58
C HIS A 22 7.33 3.88 -1.94
N VAL A 23 8.53 4.47 -2.00
CA VAL A 23 9.22 4.74 -3.27
C VAL A 23 9.52 3.43 -4.01
N ALA A 24 10.05 2.42 -3.33
CA ALA A 24 10.29 1.12 -3.93
C ALA A 24 8.98 0.49 -4.46
N THR A 25 7.91 0.54 -3.67
CA THR A 25 6.58 0.09 -4.11
C THR A 25 6.09 0.85 -5.34
N PHE A 26 6.24 2.18 -5.37
CA PHE A 26 5.84 2.99 -6.52
C PHE A 26 6.55 2.56 -7.79
N LEU A 27 7.87 2.39 -7.75
CA LEU A 27 8.67 1.97 -8.90
C LEU A 27 8.22 0.59 -9.43
N LEU A 28 8.02 -0.39 -8.53
CA LEU A 28 7.53 -1.72 -8.92
C LEU A 28 6.12 -1.66 -9.53
N THR A 29 5.23 -0.83 -8.98
CA THR A 29 3.88 -0.63 -9.51
C THR A 29 3.93 -0.02 -10.92
N VAL A 30 4.79 0.97 -11.17
CA VAL A 30 4.97 1.57 -12.50
C VAL A 30 5.41 0.51 -13.51
N VAL A 31 6.41 -0.30 -13.16
CA VAL A 31 6.86 -1.40 -14.03
C VAL A 31 5.73 -2.39 -14.32
N GLY A 32 4.95 -2.78 -13.31
CA GLY A 32 3.80 -3.66 -13.48
C GLY A 32 2.71 -3.07 -14.38
N LEU A 33 2.42 -1.77 -14.25
CA LEU A 33 1.47 -1.07 -15.11
C LEU A 33 1.97 -0.99 -16.56
N CYS A 34 3.22 -0.60 -16.79
CA CYS A 34 3.81 -0.61 -18.13
C CYS A 34 3.70 -2.01 -18.75
N ALA A 35 4.06 -3.05 -18.00
CA ALA A 35 4.00 -4.43 -18.48
C ALA A 35 2.60 -4.85 -18.92
N VAL A 36 1.55 -4.57 -18.14
CA VAL A 36 0.18 -4.96 -18.52
C VAL A 36 -0.34 -4.16 -19.71
N PHE A 37 -0.12 -2.83 -19.74
CA PHE A 37 -0.54 -2.01 -20.87
C PHE A 37 0.18 -2.40 -22.16
N ASP A 38 1.49 -2.67 -22.11
CA ASP A 38 2.24 -3.13 -23.27
C ASP A 38 1.77 -4.52 -23.72
N SER A 39 1.53 -5.45 -22.79
CA SER A 39 1.04 -6.79 -23.13
C SER A 39 -0.31 -6.78 -23.86
N HIS A 40 -1.16 -5.79 -23.56
CA HIS A 40 -2.46 -5.62 -24.21
C HIS A 40 -2.34 -4.88 -25.54
N ASN A 41 -1.60 -3.77 -25.57
CA ASN A 41 -1.47 -2.91 -26.74
C ASN A 41 -0.67 -3.56 -27.87
N LEU A 42 0.33 -4.38 -27.52
CA LEU A 42 1.20 -5.07 -28.48
C LEU A 42 0.69 -6.47 -28.84
N ALA A 43 -0.42 -6.92 -28.26
CA ALA A 43 -1.08 -8.16 -28.66
C ALA A 43 -1.65 -8.05 -30.08
N ASN A 44 -1.82 -9.20 -30.76
CA ASN A 44 -2.37 -9.26 -32.10
C ASN A 44 -3.55 -10.26 -32.14
N PRO A 45 -4.82 -9.79 -32.22
CA PRO A 45 -5.23 -8.38 -32.18
C PRO A 45 -5.02 -7.73 -30.79
N PRO A 46 -4.97 -6.39 -30.69
CA PRO A 46 -4.84 -5.70 -29.41
C PRO A 46 -5.98 -6.03 -28.44
N ILE A 47 -5.64 -6.17 -27.16
CA ILE A 47 -6.60 -6.45 -26.10
C ILE A 47 -7.10 -5.10 -25.52
N PRO A 48 -8.42 -4.88 -25.37
CA PRO A 48 -8.94 -3.67 -24.74
C PRO A 48 -8.41 -3.49 -23.32
N ASN A 49 -8.08 -2.25 -22.95
CA ASN A 49 -7.62 -1.92 -21.61
C ASN A 49 -8.79 -1.50 -20.70
N LEU A 50 -8.59 -1.67 -19.39
CA LEU A 50 -9.43 -1.09 -18.34
C LEU A 50 -10.93 -1.47 -18.40
N TYR A 51 -11.28 -2.67 -18.89
CA TYR A 51 -12.68 -3.10 -18.99
C TYR A 51 -13.14 -4.01 -17.84
N THR A 52 -12.23 -4.45 -16.97
CA THR A 52 -12.55 -5.40 -15.88
C THR A 52 -12.60 -4.71 -14.53
N LEU A 53 -13.39 -5.24 -13.60
CA LEU A 53 -13.45 -4.71 -12.24
C LEU A 53 -12.08 -4.75 -11.54
N HIS A 54 -11.27 -5.78 -11.81
CA HIS A 54 -9.88 -5.86 -11.38
C HIS A 54 -9.11 -4.58 -11.76
N SER A 55 -9.19 -4.18 -13.03
CA SER A 55 -8.49 -3.00 -13.55
C SER A 55 -8.97 -1.68 -12.94
N TRP A 56 -10.27 -1.53 -12.68
CA TRP A 56 -10.83 -0.31 -12.07
C TRP A 56 -10.42 -0.18 -10.60
N VAL A 57 -10.51 -1.27 -9.84
CA VAL A 57 -10.08 -1.31 -8.44
C VAL A 57 -8.57 -1.12 -8.33
N GLY A 58 -7.80 -1.78 -9.20
CA GLY A 58 -6.35 -1.64 -9.28
C GLY A 58 -5.91 -0.21 -9.57
N LEU A 59 -6.47 0.42 -10.60
CA LEU A 59 -6.15 1.81 -10.94
C LEU A 59 -6.55 2.78 -9.81
N THR A 60 -7.71 2.56 -9.19
CA THR A 60 -8.15 3.34 -8.02
C THR A 60 -7.16 3.21 -6.86
N ALA A 61 -6.65 2.00 -6.58
CA ALA A 61 -5.65 1.77 -5.55
C ALA A 61 -4.34 2.52 -5.86
N VAL A 62 -3.89 2.53 -7.11
CA VAL A 62 -2.68 3.26 -7.54
C VAL A 62 -2.86 4.77 -7.41
N ILE A 63 -3.99 5.33 -7.88
CA ILE A 63 -4.26 6.77 -7.76
C ILE A 63 -4.31 7.17 -6.28
N LEU A 64 -5.02 6.41 -5.45
CA LEU A 64 -5.09 6.66 -4.01
C LEU A 64 -3.71 6.58 -3.36
N PHE A 65 -2.90 5.58 -3.74
CA PHE A 65 -1.53 5.43 -3.26
C PHE A 65 -0.67 6.67 -3.60
N CYS A 66 -0.72 7.15 -4.85
CA CYS A 66 0.04 8.33 -5.28
C CYS A 66 -0.39 9.58 -4.49
N CYS A 67 -1.69 9.81 -4.35
CA CYS A 67 -2.22 10.90 -3.54
C CYS A 67 -1.76 10.79 -2.07
N GLN A 68 -1.83 9.61 -1.47
CA GLN A 68 -1.37 9.37 -0.11
C GLN A 68 0.14 9.58 0.05
N PHE A 69 0.94 9.18 -0.94
CA PHE A 69 2.38 9.38 -0.92
C PHE A 69 2.75 10.86 -0.98
N VAL A 70 2.15 11.62 -1.91
CA VAL A 70 2.40 13.07 -2.06
C VAL A 70 1.97 13.83 -0.80
N VAL A 71 0.73 13.62 -0.33
CA VAL A 71 0.22 14.28 0.87
C VAL A 71 1.03 13.89 2.10
N GLY A 72 1.36 12.60 2.24
CA GLY A 72 2.13 12.08 3.36
C GLY A 72 3.57 12.62 3.39
N PHE A 73 4.23 12.68 2.23
CA PHE A 73 5.57 13.23 2.10
C PHE A 73 5.60 14.72 2.45
N ALA A 74 4.74 15.53 1.81
CA ALA A 74 4.68 16.97 2.02
C ALA A 74 4.33 17.35 3.47
N SER A 75 3.39 16.61 4.07
CA SER A 75 2.87 16.94 5.41
C SER A 75 3.74 16.40 6.54
N PHE A 76 4.30 15.19 6.39
CA PHE A 76 4.96 14.49 7.51
C PHE A 76 6.47 14.35 7.36
N LEU A 77 7.07 14.61 6.19
CA LEU A 77 8.52 14.47 5.97
C LEU A 77 9.20 15.78 5.55
N PHE A 78 8.89 16.28 4.35
CA PHE A 78 9.49 17.50 3.81
C PHE A 78 8.55 18.18 2.79
N PRO A 79 8.34 19.51 2.84
CA PRO A 79 8.93 20.48 3.78
C PRO A 79 8.41 20.35 5.22
N GLY A 80 7.31 19.60 5.41
CA GLY A 80 6.65 19.42 6.70
C GLY A 80 5.56 20.48 6.91
N ALA A 81 4.37 20.03 7.31
CA ALA A 81 3.25 20.90 7.62
C ALA A 81 3.27 21.38 9.08
N LYS A 82 2.56 22.48 9.37
CA LYS A 82 2.30 22.96 10.74
C LYS A 82 1.65 21.86 11.58
N GLN A 83 1.90 21.88 12.89
CA GLN A 83 1.45 20.83 13.81
C GLN A 83 -0.08 20.64 13.83
N SER A 84 -0.87 21.72 13.72
CA SER A 84 -2.33 21.67 13.64
C SER A 84 -2.82 20.90 12.41
N LEU A 85 -2.24 21.19 11.23
CA LEU A 85 -2.57 20.50 9.99
C LEU A 85 -2.13 19.04 10.04
N ARG A 86 -0.95 18.74 10.61
CA ARG A 86 -0.50 17.36 10.81
C ARG A 86 -1.43 16.57 11.71
N ALA A 87 -1.96 17.18 12.78
CA ALA A 87 -2.93 16.55 13.66
C ALA A 87 -4.24 16.24 12.94
N ALA A 88 -4.74 17.16 12.09
CA ALA A 88 -5.93 16.96 11.28
C ALA A 88 -5.76 15.89 10.18
N LEU A 89 -4.61 15.86 9.51
CA LEU A 89 -4.33 14.92 8.42
C LEU A 89 -3.97 13.51 8.89
N MET A 90 -3.42 13.35 10.09
CA MET A 90 -3.00 12.04 10.61
C MET A 90 -4.11 10.96 10.63
N PRO A 91 -5.35 11.21 11.10
CA PRO A 91 -6.41 10.21 11.01
C PRO A 91 -6.78 9.88 9.56
N VAL A 92 -6.85 10.89 8.68
CA VAL A 92 -7.17 10.73 7.26
C VAL A 92 -6.11 9.86 6.56
N HIS A 93 -4.82 10.19 6.74
CA HIS A 93 -3.71 9.46 6.15
C HIS A 93 -3.66 7.99 6.60
N ARG A 94 -3.94 7.72 7.88
CA ARG A 94 -3.99 6.35 8.40
C ARG A 94 -5.17 5.56 7.82
N TYR A 95 -6.35 6.17 7.74
CA TYR A 95 -7.54 5.53 7.19
C TYR A 95 -7.35 5.19 5.71
N PHE A 96 -7.01 6.19 4.89
CA PHE A 96 -6.82 5.98 3.46
C PHE A 96 -5.60 5.14 3.13
N GLY A 97 -4.56 5.14 3.97
CA GLY A 97 -3.45 4.20 3.86
C GLY A 97 -3.90 2.74 4.05
N MET A 98 -4.80 2.46 4.99
CA MET A 98 -5.37 1.13 5.17
C MET A 98 -6.34 0.77 4.04
N LEU A 99 -7.19 1.71 3.63
CA LEU A 99 -8.12 1.51 2.50
C LEU A 99 -7.35 1.19 1.20
N GLY A 100 -6.30 1.94 0.90
CA GLY A 100 -5.44 1.68 -0.26
C GLY A 100 -4.78 0.30 -0.22
N PHE A 101 -4.31 -0.13 0.97
CA PHE A 101 -3.80 -1.48 1.16
C PHE A 101 -4.86 -2.55 0.88
N LEU A 102 -6.08 -2.39 1.41
CA LEU A 102 -7.18 -3.31 1.17
C LEU A 102 -7.60 -3.37 -0.31
N LEU A 103 -7.66 -2.23 -1.00
CA LEU A 103 -7.94 -2.18 -2.43
C LEU A 103 -6.85 -2.89 -3.25
N ALA A 104 -5.58 -2.75 -2.87
CA ALA A 104 -4.48 -3.48 -3.52
C ALA A 104 -4.57 -5.00 -3.30
N ILE A 105 -4.95 -5.45 -2.09
CA ILE A 105 -5.22 -6.86 -1.80
C ILE A 105 -6.39 -7.38 -2.65
N ALA A 106 -7.50 -6.65 -2.69
CA ALA A 106 -8.64 -7.02 -3.51
C ALA A 106 -8.29 -7.10 -5.00
N ALA A 107 -7.55 -6.10 -5.52
CA ALA A 107 -7.05 -6.11 -6.89
C ALA A 107 -6.16 -7.32 -7.16
N ALA A 108 -5.22 -7.66 -6.28
CA ALA A 108 -4.34 -8.82 -6.46
C ALA A 108 -5.14 -10.15 -6.51
N LEU A 109 -6.11 -10.34 -5.61
CA LEU A 109 -6.95 -11.54 -5.59
C LEU A 109 -7.82 -11.66 -6.85
N MET A 110 -8.45 -10.55 -7.28
CA MET A 110 -9.22 -10.54 -8.53
C MET A 110 -8.33 -10.82 -9.75
N GLY A 111 -7.12 -10.26 -9.79
CA GLY A 111 -6.18 -10.46 -10.90
C GLY A 111 -5.66 -11.90 -10.98
N LEU A 112 -5.39 -12.54 -9.85
CA LEU A 112 -5.04 -13.96 -9.79
C LEU A 112 -6.19 -14.85 -10.31
N LEU A 113 -7.42 -14.58 -9.85
CA LEU A 113 -8.59 -15.34 -10.29
C LEU A 113 -8.87 -15.14 -11.78
N GLU A 114 -8.84 -13.89 -12.25
CA GLU A 114 -9.02 -13.53 -13.65
C GLU A 114 -7.98 -14.23 -14.52
N LYS A 115 -6.69 -14.18 -14.13
CA LYS A 115 -5.63 -14.84 -14.87
C LYS A 115 -5.78 -16.37 -14.87
N ALA A 116 -6.18 -16.98 -13.76
CA ALA A 116 -6.43 -18.42 -13.69
C ALA A 116 -7.56 -18.83 -14.64
N ILE A 117 -8.68 -18.10 -14.64
CA ILE A 117 -9.83 -18.39 -15.51
C ILE A 117 -9.45 -18.25 -16.98
N PHE A 118 -8.67 -17.23 -17.34
CA PHE A 118 -8.29 -17.00 -18.74
C PHE A 118 -7.20 -17.93 -19.24
N ALA A 119 -6.26 -18.33 -18.38
CA ALA A 119 -5.11 -19.13 -18.78
C ALA A 119 -5.33 -20.65 -18.64
N LEU A 120 -6.25 -21.09 -17.76
CA LEU A 120 -6.43 -22.51 -17.42
C LEU A 120 -7.86 -22.99 -17.77
N PRO A 121 -8.08 -23.58 -18.97
CA PRO A 121 -9.40 -24.08 -19.38
C PRO A 121 -9.99 -25.13 -18.44
N ASN A 122 -9.13 -25.92 -17.79
CA ASN A 122 -9.50 -26.96 -16.84
C ASN A 122 -9.35 -26.51 -15.37
N TYR A 123 -9.40 -25.21 -15.08
CA TYR A 123 -9.21 -24.68 -13.72
C TYR A 123 -10.08 -25.37 -12.65
N LYS A 124 -11.31 -25.75 -13.01
CA LYS A 124 -12.26 -26.48 -12.14
C LYS A 124 -11.76 -27.86 -11.67
N GLU A 125 -10.84 -28.47 -12.41
CA GLU A 125 -10.23 -29.77 -12.08
C GLU A 125 -9.05 -29.61 -11.11
N LEU A 126 -8.73 -28.36 -10.70
CA LEU A 126 -7.61 -28.02 -9.83
C LEU A 126 -6.27 -28.59 -10.32
N PRO A 127 -5.84 -28.29 -11.55
CA PRO A 127 -4.50 -28.64 -12.00
C PRO A 127 -3.45 -28.00 -11.07
N GLY A 128 -2.22 -28.53 -11.06
CA GLY A 128 -1.17 -28.07 -10.15
C GLY A 128 -0.93 -26.54 -10.18
N GLU A 129 -0.98 -25.93 -11.36
CA GLU A 129 -0.90 -24.46 -11.51
C GLU A 129 -2.08 -23.73 -10.86
N GLY A 130 -3.30 -24.23 -11.05
CA GLY A 130 -4.51 -23.69 -10.41
C GLY A 130 -4.46 -23.81 -8.89
N MET A 131 -3.96 -24.94 -8.36
CA MET A 131 -3.73 -25.11 -6.93
C MET A 131 -2.71 -24.09 -6.41
N LEU A 132 -1.60 -23.89 -7.12
CA LEU A 132 -0.58 -22.91 -6.75
C LEU A 132 -1.13 -21.48 -6.71
N ILE A 133 -1.91 -21.08 -7.72
CA ILE A 133 -2.56 -19.75 -7.76
C ILE A 133 -3.48 -19.56 -6.54
N ASN A 134 -4.29 -20.57 -6.19
CA ASN A 134 -5.15 -20.53 -5.02
C ASN A 134 -4.36 -20.45 -3.70
N CYS A 135 -3.25 -21.20 -3.58
CA CYS A 135 -2.37 -21.11 -2.42
C CYS A 135 -1.77 -19.71 -2.28
N ILE A 136 -1.31 -19.09 -3.37
CA ILE A 136 -0.81 -17.71 -3.35
C ILE A 136 -1.92 -16.74 -2.92
N GLY A 137 -3.13 -16.89 -3.45
CA GLY A 137 -4.29 -16.08 -3.04
C GLY A 137 -4.60 -16.21 -1.54
N ALA A 138 -4.61 -17.44 -1.00
CA ALA A 138 -4.81 -17.69 0.42
C ALA A 138 -3.71 -17.05 1.28
N LEU A 139 -2.44 -17.15 0.86
CA LEU A 139 -1.32 -16.52 1.55
C LEU A 139 -1.43 -14.98 1.55
N ILE A 140 -1.91 -14.37 0.47
CA ILE A 140 -2.19 -12.93 0.40
C ILE A 140 -3.26 -12.54 1.42
N VAL A 141 -4.33 -13.34 1.57
CA VAL A 141 -5.38 -13.10 2.58
C VAL A 141 -4.83 -13.20 4.00
N VAL A 142 -4.04 -14.24 4.31
CA VAL A 142 -3.41 -14.41 5.63
C VAL A 142 -2.45 -13.25 5.92
N PHE A 143 -1.63 -12.85 4.94
CA PHE A 143 -0.76 -11.69 5.04
C PHE A 143 -1.56 -10.41 5.35
N ALA A 144 -2.65 -10.16 4.62
CA ALA A 144 -3.52 -9.01 4.87
C ALA A 144 -4.11 -9.03 6.29
N ALA A 145 -4.59 -10.19 6.76
CA ALA A 145 -5.15 -10.33 8.10
C ALA A 145 -4.13 -10.01 9.20
N VAL A 146 -2.91 -10.54 9.08
CA VAL A 146 -1.80 -10.24 10.01
C VAL A 146 -1.45 -8.75 9.96
N VAL A 147 -1.43 -8.15 8.76
CA VAL A 147 -1.12 -6.74 8.61
C VAL A 147 -2.18 -5.84 9.27
N ILE A 148 -3.45 -6.15 9.07
CA ILE A 148 -4.56 -5.41 9.68
C ILE A 148 -4.50 -5.56 11.20
N PHE A 149 -4.27 -6.77 11.71
CA PHE A 149 -4.13 -7.02 13.15
C PHE A 149 -3.03 -6.17 13.77
N VAL A 150 -1.82 -6.21 13.23
CA VAL A 150 -0.67 -5.51 13.82
C VAL A 150 -0.83 -3.98 13.74
N VAL A 151 -1.40 -3.44 12.66
CA VAL A 151 -1.61 -1.98 12.52
C VAL A 151 -2.75 -1.48 13.39
N SER A 152 -3.81 -2.26 13.54
CA SER A 152 -4.99 -1.85 14.33
C SER A 152 -4.77 -2.02 15.84
N ASN A 153 -3.89 -2.94 16.25
CA ASN A 153 -3.64 -3.19 17.67
C ASN A 153 -2.91 -2.00 18.33
N HIS A 154 -3.52 -1.45 19.37
CA HIS A 154 -2.99 -0.33 20.15
C HIS A 154 -1.70 -0.70 20.88
N GLY A 155 -1.60 -1.95 21.32
CA GLY A 155 -0.46 -2.53 22.01
C GLY A 155 0.83 -2.52 21.19
N TYR A 156 0.78 -2.31 19.86
CA TYR A 156 1.95 -2.19 18.98
C TYR A 156 2.28 -0.75 18.52
N ARG A 157 1.63 0.30 19.05
CA ARG A 157 1.96 1.68 18.66
C ARG A 157 3.39 2.06 19.04
N ARG A 158 4.11 2.82 18.20
CA ARG A 158 5.44 3.36 18.55
C ARG A 158 5.38 4.07 19.91
N VAL A 159 6.40 3.86 20.74
CA VAL A 159 6.52 4.54 22.03
C VAL A 159 7.12 5.94 21.80
N PRO A 160 6.55 7.01 22.37
CA PRO A 160 7.18 8.34 22.35
C PRO A 160 8.56 8.29 23.04
N MET A 161 9.55 8.97 22.47
CA MET A 161 10.89 9.07 23.07
C MET A 161 11.09 10.47 23.67
N ALA A 162 11.98 10.63 24.65
CA ALA A 162 12.24 11.93 25.29
C ALA A 162 12.63 13.05 24.29
N GLU A 163 13.33 12.69 23.20
CA GLU A 163 13.66 13.60 22.10
C GLU A 163 12.44 14.09 21.29
N ASP A 164 11.30 13.39 21.35
CA ASP A 164 10.05 13.86 20.72
C ASP A 164 9.42 15.00 21.54
N GLU A 165 9.64 15.06 22.85
CA GLU A 165 9.11 16.10 23.75
C GLU A 165 9.90 17.42 23.64
N THR A 166 11.21 17.32 23.47
CA THR A 166 12.08 18.50 23.25
C THR A 166 11.80 19.18 21.89
N LEU A 167 11.42 18.40 20.87
CA LEU A 167 10.99 18.96 19.58
C LEU A 167 9.62 19.65 19.66
N LEU A 168 8.67 19.09 20.43
CA LEU A 168 7.36 19.70 20.62
C LEU A 168 7.45 21.05 21.34
N THR A 169 8.32 21.14 22.35
CA THR A 169 8.57 22.38 23.09
C THR A 169 9.28 23.42 22.22
N ALA A 170 10.28 23.03 21.43
CA ALA A 170 10.94 23.94 20.47
C ALA A 170 9.99 24.46 19.38
N GLU A 171 9.12 23.60 18.82
CA GLU A 171 8.12 24.01 17.82
C GLU A 171 7.05 24.94 18.43
N SER A 172 6.67 24.76 19.70
CA SER A 172 5.71 25.65 20.39
C SER A 172 6.24 27.05 20.71
N GLN A 173 7.56 27.22 20.75
CA GLN A 173 8.22 28.50 21.04
C GLN A 173 8.45 29.34 19.77
N LEU A 174 8.27 28.75 18.58
CA LEU A 174 8.49 29.35 17.27
C LEU A 174 7.20 29.67 16.50
N GLY A 175 6.03 29.37 17.06
CA GLY A 175 4.71 29.63 16.48
C GLY A 175 3.95 30.69 17.27
#